data_AF-A0A2V8S870-F1
#
_entry.id   AF-A0A2V8S870-F1
#
_cell.length_a   1.000
_cell.length_b   1.000
_cell.length_c   1.000
_cell.angle_alpha   90.00
_cell.angle_beta   90.00
_cell.angle_gamma   90.00
#
_symmetry.space_group_name_H-M   'P 1'
#
loop_
_entity.id
_entity.type
_entity.pdbx_description
1 polymer ?
#
loop_
_entity_poly.entity_id
_entity_poly.type
_entity_poly.pdbx_seq_one_letter_code
_entity_poly.pdbx_strand_id
1 'polypeptide(L)'
;AAGTVAGHIIECGAQVSGGNCQYEWQTIPDLARVGFPIVEASADGTFVVTKHEGTGGRVNVPSVKEQLVYEMGDPAGYITPDCVADFTTIRLEDVGRDRVRVYGVRGRPATDSLKVSVSYSAGFKAVGTLVYAWPDAYAKARAADQILRARLERLGLNFEQILTEFVGANATHGPLAGEPSPEAPEVQLRVGVRGPDRASVERFTKEIAPLVLTGPPAVTGFAGGRPKVEEIVAYWPALIPKTEIEPRVEVTEV
;
A
#
# COMPACT_ATOMS: atom_id res chain seq x y z
N ALA A 1 -11.03 7.67 21.71
CA ALA A 1 -10.74 8.67 20.67
C ALA A 1 -9.29 9.14 20.71
N ALA A 2 -8.84 9.88 21.74
CA ALA A 2 -7.44 10.33 21.82
C ALA A 2 -6.41 9.18 21.71
N GLY A 3 -6.62 8.08 22.45
CA GLY A 3 -5.78 6.88 22.34
C GLY A 3 -5.79 6.24 20.94
N THR A 4 -6.93 6.24 20.25
CA THR A 4 -7.05 5.79 18.85
C THR A 4 -6.20 6.62 17.92
N VAL A 5 -6.27 7.96 18.04
CA VAL A 5 -5.50 8.88 17.22
C VAL A 5 -4.01 8.76 17.52
N ALA A 6 -3.63 8.65 18.80
CA ALA A 6 -2.25 8.41 19.21
C ALA A 6 -1.70 7.10 18.60
N GLY A 7 -2.46 6.01 18.69
CA GLY A 7 -2.11 4.72 18.09
C GLY A 7 -1.94 4.80 16.57
N HIS A 8 -2.89 5.45 15.88
CA HIS A 8 -2.81 5.68 14.43
C HIS A 8 -1.60 6.55 14.01
N ILE A 9 -1.15 7.46 14.87
CA ILE A 9 0.04 8.27 14.58
C ILE A 9 1.34 7.44 14.68
N ILE A 10 1.40 6.47 15.59
CA ILE A 10 2.63 5.68 15.84
C ILE A 10 2.63 4.30 15.19
N GLU A 11 1.54 3.91 14.52
CA GLU A 11 1.49 2.70 13.71
C GLU A 11 2.28 2.87 12.39
N CYS A 12 2.49 1.77 11.67
CA CYS A 12 3.17 1.74 10.36
C CYS A 12 4.64 2.25 10.35
N GLY A 13 5.26 2.42 11.50
CA GLY A 13 6.71 2.62 11.63
C GLY A 13 7.11 4.10 11.72
N ALA A 14 8.01 4.55 10.84
CA ALA A 14 8.67 5.85 10.95
C ALA A 14 8.02 6.97 10.12
N GLN A 15 6.78 6.80 9.66
CA GLN A 15 6.19 7.74 8.71
C GLN A 15 6.03 9.15 9.30
N VAL A 16 5.50 9.23 10.52
CA VAL A 16 5.34 10.50 11.25
C VAL A 16 6.67 11.19 11.59
N SER A 17 7.78 10.44 11.59
CA SER A 17 9.13 10.95 11.86
C SER A 17 9.98 11.10 10.58
N GLY A 18 9.35 11.10 9.41
CA GLY A 18 9.97 11.49 8.14
C GLY A 18 10.07 10.38 7.09
N GLY A 19 9.76 9.13 7.43
CA GLY A 19 9.54 8.09 6.43
C GLY A 19 8.30 8.39 5.58
N ASN A 20 8.29 8.02 4.30
CA ASN A 20 7.13 8.23 3.41
C ASN A 20 6.53 9.67 3.46
N CYS A 21 7.32 10.66 3.85
CA CYS A 21 6.87 12.03 4.03
C CYS A 21 7.08 12.80 2.73
N GLN A 22 6.07 13.54 2.26
CA GLN A 22 6.16 14.36 1.06
C GLN A 22 6.75 15.73 1.37
N TYR A 23 6.39 16.30 2.51
CA TYR A 23 6.86 17.62 2.94
C TYR A 23 8.39 17.65 3.09
N GLU A 24 9.06 18.34 2.15
CA GLU A 24 10.52 18.49 2.09
C GLU A 24 11.27 17.17 2.29
N TRP A 25 10.87 16.12 1.56
CA TRP A 25 11.41 14.77 1.76
C TRP A 25 12.93 14.68 1.57
N GLN A 26 13.51 15.50 0.69
CA GLN A 26 14.96 15.54 0.46
C GLN A 26 15.75 16.09 1.66
N THR A 27 15.09 16.80 2.57
CA THR A 27 15.74 17.44 3.73
C THR A 27 15.57 16.64 5.02
N ILE A 28 14.95 15.44 4.96
CA ILE A 28 14.80 14.60 6.14
C ILE A 28 16.20 14.12 6.61
N PRO A 29 16.60 14.42 7.86
CA PRO A 29 17.92 14.05 8.35
C PRO A 29 18.08 12.53 8.46
N ASP A 30 19.19 11.97 7.99
CA ASP A 30 19.63 10.59 8.29
C ASP A 30 18.50 9.53 8.28
N LEU A 31 17.76 9.46 7.17
CA LEU A 31 16.66 8.49 7.00
C LEU A 31 17.10 7.03 7.21
N ALA A 32 18.38 6.72 6.98
CA ALA A 32 18.93 5.39 7.22
C ALA A 32 18.91 5.00 8.71
N ARG A 33 18.92 5.98 9.62
CA ARG A 33 18.79 5.79 11.07
C ARG A 33 17.58 6.54 11.64
N VAL A 34 16.48 6.58 10.88
CA VAL A 34 15.25 7.27 11.29
C VAL A 34 14.75 6.77 12.65
N GLY A 35 14.46 7.69 13.56
CA GLY A 35 13.89 7.37 14.86
C GLY A 35 12.41 7.04 14.76
N PHE A 36 11.98 5.94 15.38
CA PHE A 36 10.56 5.61 15.47
C PHE A 36 9.86 6.58 16.43
N PRO A 37 8.57 6.89 16.17
CA PRO A 37 7.85 7.88 16.95
C PRO A 37 7.50 7.39 18.35
N ILE A 38 7.37 8.35 19.26
CA ILE A 38 6.99 8.17 20.65
C ILE A 38 5.79 9.08 20.91
N VAL A 39 4.82 8.58 21.67
CA VAL A 39 3.73 9.39 22.19
C VAL A 39 3.92 9.58 23.69
N GLU A 40 4.01 10.85 24.10
CA GLU A 40 3.97 11.26 25.49
C GLU A 40 2.53 11.69 25.83
N ALA A 41 1.74 10.78 26.38
CA ALA A 41 0.32 10.99 26.66
C ALA A 41 0.07 11.61 28.05
N SER A 42 -0.94 12.47 28.14
CA SER A 42 -1.44 13.08 29.38
C SER A 42 -2.84 12.57 29.72
N ALA A 43 -3.20 12.62 31.01
CA ALA A 43 -4.48 12.12 31.51
C ALA A 43 -5.70 12.88 30.97
N ASP A 44 -5.51 14.11 30.48
CA ASP A 44 -6.55 14.94 29.86
C ASP A 44 -6.84 14.56 28.39
N GLY A 45 -6.16 13.55 27.87
CA GLY A 45 -6.28 13.09 26.48
C GLY A 45 -5.49 13.92 25.47
N THR A 46 -4.69 14.90 25.92
CA THR A 46 -3.68 15.55 25.06
C THR A 46 -2.39 14.73 25.06
N PHE A 47 -1.61 14.86 24.00
CA PHE A 47 -0.34 14.15 23.90
C PHE A 47 0.66 14.87 23.00
N VAL A 48 1.94 14.56 23.16
CA VAL A 48 3.00 15.04 22.25
C VAL A 48 3.54 13.86 21.46
N VAL A 49 3.63 14.04 20.15
CA VAL A 49 4.32 13.14 19.24
C VAL A 49 5.76 13.61 19.13
N THR A 50 6.70 12.71 19.36
CA THR A 50 8.13 12.98 19.23
C THR A 50 8.86 11.74 18.68
N LYS A 51 10.18 11.75 18.68
CA LYS A 51 11.02 10.60 18.29
C LYS A 51 12.20 10.48 19.24
N HIS A 52 12.86 9.33 19.26
CA HIS A 52 14.06 9.13 20.08
C HIS A 52 15.16 10.18 19.77
N GLU A 53 15.79 10.71 20.81
CA GLU A 53 16.92 11.65 20.65
C GLU A 53 18.12 10.96 19.98
N GLY A 54 18.94 11.72 19.24
CA GLY A 54 20.15 11.21 18.58
C GLY A 54 19.92 10.32 17.35
N THR A 55 18.67 10.09 16.96
CA THR A 55 18.33 9.38 15.71
C THR A 55 18.05 10.36 14.57
N GLY A 56 17.99 9.86 13.33
CA GLY A 56 17.52 10.62 12.17
C GLY A 56 16.01 10.86 12.20
N GLY A 57 15.50 11.43 11.12
CA GLY A 57 14.11 11.82 10.97
C GLY A 57 13.81 13.25 11.43
N ARG A 58 12.56 13.64 11.25
CA ARG A 58 11.98 14.91 11.67
C ARG A 58 10.53 14.69 12.06
N VAL A 59 10.13 15.17 13.23
CA VAL A 59 8.70 15.23 13.62
C VAL A 59 8.24 16.68 13.55
N ASN A 60 7.30 16.99 12.67
CA ASN A 60 6.72 18.32 12.55
C ASN A 60 5.23 18.24 12.18
N VAL A 61 4.54 19.38 12.18
CA VAL A 61 3.10 19.40 11.89
C VAL A 61 2.76 18.77 10.53
N PRO A 62 3.49 19.05 9.42
CA PRO A 62 3.28 18.36 8.15
C PRO A 62 3.39 16.84 8.24
N SER A 63 4.43 16.28 8.86
CA SER A 63 4.61 14.82 8.96
C SER A 63 3.51 14.17 9.80
N VAL A 64 3.05 14.83 10.87
CA VAL A 64 1.91 14.37 11.66
C VAL A 64 0.60 14.42 10.87
N LYS A 65 0.38 15.47 10.07
CA LYS A 65 -0.80 15.57 9.20
C LYS A 65 -0.83 14.49 8.13
N GLU A 66 0.29 14.24 7.46
CA GLU A 66 0.40 13.20 6.44
C GLU A 66 0.11 11.81 7.01
N GLN A 67 0.59 11.52 8.23
CA GLN A 67 0.24 10.29 8.93
C GLN A 67 -1.25 10.22 9.29
N LEU A 68 -1.85 11.31 9.78
CA LEU A 68 -3.27 11.33 10.18
C LEU A 68 -4.26 11.06 9.02
N VAL A 69 -3.84 11.30 7.78
CA VAL A 69 -4.67 11.04 6.58
C VAL A 69 -4.29 9.74 5.87
N TYR A 70 -3.29 9.03 6.38
CA TYR A 70 -2.84 7.76 5.83
C TYR A 70 -3.92 6.69 6.04
N GLU A 71 -4.24 5.90 5.01
CA GLU A 71 -5.28 4.85 5.03
C GLU A 71 -6.67 5.34 5.51
N MET A 72 -6.93 6.64 5.39
CA MET A 72 -8.15 7.25 5.91
C MET A 72 -9.30 7.16 4.91
N GLY A 73 -10.41 6.57 5.35
CA GLY A 73 -11.69 6.57 4.65
C GLY A 73 -12.54 7.81 5.01
N ASP A 74 -13.57 7.61 5.84
CA ASP A 74 -14.36 8.70 6.41
C ASP A 74 -13.70 9.25 7.70
N PRO A 75 -13.11 10.47 7.69
CA PRO A 75 -12.44 11.02 8.85
C PRO A 75 -13.38 11.37 10.00
N ALA A 76 -14.68 11.60 9.76
CA ALA A 76 -15.66 11.88 10.83
C ALA A 76 -16.28 10.59 11.43
N GLY A 77 -16.00 9.46 10.80
CA GLY A 77 -16.62 8.16 11.07
C GLY A 77 -15.61 7.03 11.25
N TYR A 78 -14.44 7.29 11.84
CA TYR A 78 -13.41 6.26 12.00
C TYR A 78 -13.80 5.24 13.08
N ILE A 79 -14.43 4.13 12.66
CA ILE A 79 -14.95 3.08 13.56
C ILE A 79 -13.81 2.22 14.10
N THR A 80 -13.75 2.10 15.42
CA THR A 80 -12.89 1.16 16.16
C THR A 80 -13.72 0.35 17.16
N PRO A 81 -13.17 -0.73 17.76
CA PRO A 81 -13.90 -1.51 18.77
C PRO A 81 -14.41 -0.70 19.97
N ASP A 82 -13.64 0.32 20.37
CA ASP A 82 -13.87 1.10 21.60
C ASP A 82 -14.62 2.42 21.38
N CYS A 83 -14.54 3.00 20.18
CA CYS A 83 -15.20 4.26 19.84
C CYS A 83 -15.29 4.51 18.33
N VAL A 84 -16.04 5.53 17.94
CA VAL A 84 -15.93 6.13 16.61
C VAL A 84 -15.15 7.44 16.75
N ALA A 85 -13.91 7.48 16.28
CA ALA A 85 -13.06 8.66 16.37
C ALA A 85 -13.40 9.67 15.25
N ASP A 86 -13.38 10.96 15.59
CA ASP A 86 -13.61 12.05 14.64
C ASP A 86 -12.29 12.81 14.42
N PHE A 87 -11.60 12.45 13.36
CA PHE A 87 -10.32 13.01 12.96
C PHE A 87 -10.43 14.47 12.52
N THR A 88 -11.63 14.95 12.17
CA THR A 88 -11.85 16.35 11.76
C THR A 88 -11.70 17.35 12.92
N THR A 89 -11.69 16.84 14.16
CA THR A 89 -11.60 17.66 15.38
C THR A 89 -10.17 17.86 15.88
N ILE A 90 -9.21 17.11 15.32
CA ILE A 90 -7.82 17.09 15.76
C ILE A 90 -7.19 18.47 15.54
N ARG A 91 -6.49 18.96 16.56
CA ARG A 91 -5.64 20.15 16.48
C ARG A 91 -4.20 19.76 16.74
N LEU A 92 -3.31 20.43 16.00
CA LEU A 92 -1.87 20.21 16.05
C LEU A 92 -1.19 21.53 16.36
N GLU A 93 -0.21 21.49 17.26
CA GLU A 93 0.60 22.64 17.65
C GLU A 93 2.08 22.21 17.65
N ASP A 94 2.92 23.01 16.99
CA ASP A 94 4.38 22.85 17.09
C ASP A 94 4.82 23.35 18.46
N VAL A 95 5.41 22.45 19.26
CA VAL A 95 5.85 22.74 20.63
C VAL A 95 7.37 22.58 20.78
N GLY A 96 8.09 22.63 19.66
CA GLY A 96 9.54 22.60 19.62
C GLY A 96 10.11 21.56 18.67
N ARG A 97 11.44 21.46 18.69
CA ARG A 97 12.19 20.58 17.81
C ARG A 97 11.73 19.12 17.98
N ASP A 98 11.27 18.54 16.88
CA ASP A 98 10.80 17.15 16.82
C ASP A 98 9.62 16.86 17.76
N ARG A 99 8.77 17.86 18.03
CA ARG A 99 7.68 17.75 18.99
C ARG A 99 6.41 18.44 18.50
N VAL A 100 5.35 17.66 18.33
CA VAL A 100 4.02 18.16 17.93
C VAL A 100 3.01 17.77 18.98
N ARG A 101 2.36 18.76 19.60
CA ARG A 101 1.24 18.54 20.51
C ARG A 101 -0.03 18.28 19.72
N VAL A 102 -0.77 17.25 20.12
CA VAL A 102 -2.06 16.84 19.57
C VAL A 102 -3.12 17.02 20.65
N TYR A 103 -4.21 17.71 20.31
CA TYR A 103 -5.27 18.05 21.24
C TYR A 103 -6.61 18.25 20.54
N GLY A 104 -7.68 18.39 21.33
CA GLY A 104 -9.02 18.64 20.80
C GLY A 104 -9.71 17.43 20.18
N VAL A 105 -9.12 16.24 20.29
CA VAL A 105 -9.65 14.99 19.72
C VAL A 105 -11.02 14.64 20.34
N ARG A 106 -12.02 14.45 19.48
CA ARG A 106 -13.37 14.02 19.86
C ARG A 106 -13.72 12.68 19.21
N GLY A 107 -14.83 12.10 19.66
CA GLY A 107 -15.41 10.89 19.10
C GLY A 107 -16.79 10.62 19.69
N ARG A 108 -17.39 9.53 19.23
CA ARG A 108 -18.68 9.00 19.68
C ARG A 108 -18.49 7.63 20.34
N PRO A 109 -19.46 7.15 21.13
CA PRO A 109 -19.42 5.80 21.70
C PRO A 109 -19.18 4.71 20.65
N ALA A 110 -18.68 3.55 21.08
CA ALA A 110 -18.55 2.38 20.21
C ALA A 110 -19.89 1.99 19.58
N THR A 111 -19.84 1.40 18.38
CA THR A 111 -21.03 0.81 17.75
C THR A 111 -21.36 -0.54 18.38
N ASP A 112 -22.53 -1.09 18.04
CA ASP A 112 -22.95 -2.45 18.42
C ASP A 112 -22.27 -3.55 17.58
N SER A 113 -21.26 -3.20 16.80
CA SER A 113 -20.53 -4.11 15.91
C SER A 113 -19.02 -4.11 16.18
N LEU A 114 -18.37 -5.21 15.86
CA LEU A 114 -16.91 -5.31 15.74
C LEU A 114 -16.50 -5.19 14.27
N LYS A 115 -15.37 -4.55 14.00
CA LYS A 115 -14.71 -4.59 12.69
C LYS A 115 -13.87 -5.86 12.62
N VAL A 116 -14.12 -6.69 11.63
CA VAL A 116 -13.39 -7.94 11.41
C VAL A 116 -12.65 -7.92 10.08
N SER A 117 -11.48 -8.55 10.09
CA SER A 117 -10.62 -8.77 8.95
C SER A 117 -10.79 -10.22 8.49
N VAL A 118 -11.69 -10.46 7.53
CA VAL A 118 -11.93 -11.82 7.04
C VAL A 118 -10.93 -12.13 5.93
N SER A 119 -10.26 -13.28 6.04
CA SER A 119 -9.32 -13.78 5.04
C SER A 119 -9.80 -15.11 4.49
N TYR A 120 -9.81 -15.28 3.17
CA TYR A 120 -10.26 -16.52 2.52
C TYR A 120 -9.47 -16.81 1.24
N SER A 121 -9.40 -18.08 0.86
CA SER A 121 -8.75 -18.49 -0.40
C SER A 121 -9.57 -18.01 -1.59
N ALA A 122 -8.92 -17.37 -2.55
CA ALA A 122 -9.56 -16.72 -3.70
C ALA A 122 -8.86 -17.09 -5.03
N GLY A 123 -8.41 -18.34 -5.15
CA GLY A 123 -7.78 -18.85 -6.37
C GLY A 123 -6.29 -18.52 -6.45
N PHE A 124 -5.79 -18.34 -7.68
CA PHE A 124 -4.36 -18.21 -7.96
C PHE A 124 -4.06 -16.97 -8.79
N LYS A 125 -2.86 -16.40 -8.58
CA LYS A 125 -2.29 -15.35 -9.43
C LYS A 125 -0.87 -15.67 -9.85
N ALA A 126 -0.44 -15.03 -10.92
CA ALA A 126 0.96 -14.87 -11.26
C ALA A 126 1.17 -13.47 -11.86
N VAL A 127 2.27 -12.83 -11.53
CA VAL A 127 2.65 -11.50 -12.05
C VAL A 127 4.02 -11.61 -12.69
N GLY A 128 4.09 -11.41 -14.00
CA GLY A 128 5.35 -11.36 -14.74
C GLY A 128 5.69 -9.94 -15.18
N THR A 129 6.99 -9.67 -15.32
CA THR A 129 7.46 -8.36 -15.77
C THR A 129 8.54 -8.49 -16.83
N LEU A 130 8.57 -7.54 -17.76
CA LEU A 130 9.56 -7.40 -18.82
C LEU A 130 9.87 -5.91 -18.99
N VAL A 131 11.15 -5.54 -19.04
CA VAL A 131 11.55 -4.14 -19.24
C VAL A 131 11.93 -3.94 -20.70
N TYR A 132 11.39 -2.92 -21.36
CA TYR A 132 11.76 -2.55 -22.72
C TYR A 132 12.56 -1.26 -22.71
N ALA A 133 13.75 -1.29 -23.32
CA ALA A 133 14.62 -0.12 -23.45
C ALA A 133 14.28 0.71 -24.69
N TRP A 134 14.63 1.99 -24.61
CA TRP A 134 14.66 2.94 -25.73
C TRP A 134 15.42 2.38 -26.95
N PRO A 135 15.08 2.75 -28.19
CA PRO A 135 13.96 3.62 -28.59
C PRO A 135 12.60 2.94 -28.42
N ASP A 136 11.51 3.72 -28.43
CA ASP A 136 10.14 3.20 -28.47
C ASP A 136 9.75 2.27 -27.30
N ALA A 137 10.32 2.48 -26.11
CA ALA A 137 10.14 1.62 -24.94
C ALA A 137 8.65 1.33 -24.65
N TYR A 138 7.82 2.38 -24.64
CA TYR A 138 6.38 2.25 -24.40
C TYR A 138 5.64 1.49 -25.53
N ALA A 139 5.99 1.77 -26.79
CA ALA A 139 5.36 1.10 -27.93
C ALA A 139 5.70 -0.40 -27.97
N LYS A 140 6.95 -0.75 -27.66
CA LYS A 140 7.40 -2.14 -27.51
C LYS A 140 6.65 -2.85 -26.37
N ALA A 141 6.52 -2.20 -25.21
CA ALA A 141 5.77 -2.76 -24.07
C ALA A 141 4.30 -3.03 -24.44
N ARG A 142 3.64 -2.10 -25.14
CA ARG A 142 2.27 -2.29 -25.65
C ARG A 142 2.16 -3.41 -26.66
N ALA A 143 3.09 -3.50 -27.61
CA ALA A 143 3.12 -4.58 -28.60
C ALA A 143 3.31 -5.94 -27.93
N ALA A 144 4.15 -6.01 -26.88
CA ALA A 144 4.35 -7.22 -26.10
C ALA A 144 3.07 -7.68 -25.37
N ASP A 145 2.32 -6.76 -24.76
CA ASP A 145 1.01 -7.06 -24.17
C ASP A 145 0.02 -7.60 -25.21
N GLN A 146 -0.04 -6.98 -26.41
CA GLN A 146 -0.90 -7.44 -27.50
C GLN A 146 -0.53 -8.85 -27.98
N ILE A 147 0.77 -9.13 -28.15
CA ILE A 147 1.26 -10.48 -28.53
C ILE A 147 0.90 -11.49 -27.44
N LEU A 148 1.08 -11.14 -26.16
CA LEU A 148 0.75 -12.00 -25.04
C LEU A 148 -0.74 -12.34 -25.04
N ARG A 149 -1.62 -11.34 -25.16
CA ARG A 149 -3.08 -11.53 -25.20
C ARG A 149 -3.50 -12.45 -26.36
N ALA A 150 -2.95 -12.22 -27.55
CA ALA A 150 -3.23 -13.08 -28.70
C ALA A 150 -2.79 -14.55 -28.47
N ARG A 151 -1.67 -14.78 -27.76
CA ARG A 151 -1.23 -16.14 -27.39
C ARG A 151 -2.17 -16.79 -26.37
N LEU A 152 -2.57 -16.05 -25.33
CA LEU A 152 -3.51 -16.55 -24.32
C LEU A 152 -4.86 -16.92 -24.94
N GLU A 153 -5.37 -16.07 -25.85
CA GLU A 153 -6.61 -16.32 -26.59
C GLU A 153 -6.53 -17.56 -27.48
N ARG A 154 -5.45 -17.71 -28.26
CA ARG A 154 -5.23 -18.91 -29.10
C ARG A 154 -5.15 -20.21 -28.31
N LEU A 155 -4.72 -20.14 -27.05
CA LEU A 155 -4.66 -21.26 -26.13
C LEU A 155 -5.99 -21.51 -25.40
N GLY A 156 -7.01 -20.67 -25.62
CA GLY A 156 -8.30 -20.76 -24.94
C GLY A 156 -8.23 -20.51 -23.44
N LEU A 157 -7.21 -19.78 -22.97
CA LEU A 157 -7.03 -19.52 -21.53
C LEU A 157 -7.96 -18.40 -21.08
N ASN A 158 -8.78 -18.71 -20.07
CA ASN A 158 -9.70 -17.77 -19.47
C ASN A 158 -9.25 -17.43 -18.04
N PHE A 159 -9.28 -16.13 -17.72
CA PHE A 159 -8.91 -15.61 -16.41
C PHE A 159 -10.05 -14.72 -15.92
N GLU A 160 -10.28 -14.68 -14.61
CA GLU A 160 -11.22 -13.72 -14.01
C GLU A 160 -10.74 -12.28 -14.20
N GLN A 161 -9.42 -12.09 -14.17
CA GLN A 161 -8.81 -10.79 -14.36
C GLN A 161 -7.45 -10.93 -15.04
N ILE A 162 -7.21 -10.04 -16.00
CA ILE A 162 -5.88 -9.77 -16.56
C ILE A 162 -5.63 -8.26 -16.38
N LEU A 163 -4.59 -7.90 -15.63
CA LEU A 163 -4.17 -6.53 -15.43
C LEU A 163 -2.82 -6.30 -16.12
N THR A 164 -2.75 -5.27 -16.94
CA THR A 164 -1.51 -4.82 -17.60
C THR A 164 -1.18 -3.42 -17.09
N GLU A 165 0.07 -3.23 -16.71
CA GLU A 165 0.61 -1.97 -16.24
C GLU A 165 1.90 -1.64 -17.00
N PHE A 166 2.09 -0.36 -17.30
CA PHE A 166 3.31 0.16 -17.92
C PHE A 166 4.04 1.04 -16.89
N VAL A 167 4.87 0.40 -16.08
CA VAL A 167 5.63 1.05 -15.00
C VAL A 167 6.72 1.92 -15.61
N GLY A 168 6.83 3.15 -15.11
CA GLY A 168 7.64 4.23 -15.72
C GLY A 168 6.90 5.06 -16.77
N ALA A 169 5.68 4.66 -17.17
CA ALA A 169 4.83 5.41 -18.09
C ALA A 169 3.55 5.90 -17.41
N ASN A 170 2.62 5.00 -17.08
CA ASN A 170 1.30 5.37 -16.56
C ASN A 170 0.73 4.40 -15.50
N ALA A 171 1.53 3.47 -14.96
CA ALA A 171 1.03 2.45 -14.03
C ALA A 171 0.35 3.00 -12.76
N THR A 172 0.83 4.11 -12.20
CA THR A 172 0.27 4.70 -10.96
C THR A 172 -0.93 5.61 -11.19
N HIS A 173 -0.82 6.54 -12.14
CA HIS A 173 -1.85 7.56 -12.37
C HIS A 173 -2.81 7.21 -13.51
N GLY A 174 -2.56 6.11 -14.22
CA GLY A 174 -3.38 5.68 -15.35
C GLY A 174 -3.57 6.80 -16.38
N PRO A 175 -4.81 7.10 -16.81
CA PRO A 175 -5.10 8.20 -17.73
C PRO A 175 -4.65 9.58 -17.24
N LEU A 176 -4.49 9.79 -15.93
CA LEU A 176 -4.06 11.07 -15.36
C LEU A 176 -2.55 11.32 -15.56
N ALA A 177 -1.78 10.30 -15.95
CA ALA A 177 -0.35 10.45 -16.25
C ALA A 177 -0.09 11.25 -17.54
N GLY A 178 -1.11 11.43 -18.39
CA GLY A 178 -0.94 11.98 -19.74
C GLY A 178 -0.26 11.01 -20.70
N GLU A 179 0.17 11.52 -21.85
CA GLU A 179 0.90 10.73 -22.84
C GLU A 179 2.35 10.49 -22.39
N PRO A 180 2.82 9.23 -22.36
CA PRO A 180 4.21 8.94 -21.99
C PRO A 180 5.20 9.58 -22.96
N SER A 181 6.35 10.01 -22.44
CA SER A 181 7.44 10.56 -23.26
C SER A 181 7.90 9.52 -24.30
N PRO A 182 8.05 9.91 -25.58
CA PRO A 182 8.64 9.03 -26.60
C PRO A 182 10.11 8.72 -26.29
N GLU A 183 10.77 9.58 -25.51
CA GLU A 183 12.16 9.45 -25.06
C GLU A 183 12.28 8.75 -23.70
N ALA A 184 11.24 8.06 -23.24
CA ALA A 184 11.33 7.26 -22.02
C ALA A 184 12.49 6.24 -22.17
N PRO A 185 13.49 6.26 -21.27
CA PRO A 185 14.68 5.41 -21.40
C PRO A 185 14.33 3.92 -21.31
N GLU A 186 13.31 3.62 -20.50
CA GLU A 186 12.78 2.28 -20.33
C GLU A 186 11.32 2.34 -19.86
N VAL A 187 10.57 1.28 -20.17
CA VAL A 187 9.22 1.04 -19.65
C VAL A 187 9.12 -0.42 -19.27
N GLN A 188 8.68 -0.70 -18.04
CA GLN A 188 8.43 -2.05 -17.59
C GLN A 188 6.97 -2.43 -17.87
N LEU A 189 6.78 -3.43 -18.74
CA LEU A 189 5.53 -4.16 -18.85
C LEU A 189 5.38 -5.05 -17.62
N ARG A 190 4.32 -4.86 -16.85
CA ARG A 190 3.91 -5.75 -15.76
C ARG A 190 2.53 -6.31 -16.08
N VAL A 191 2.43 -7.64 -16.16
CA VAL A 191 1.15 -8.31 -16.45
C VAL A 191 0.85 -9.29 -15.33
N GLY A 192 -0.32 -9.13 -14.72
CA GLY A 192 -0.87 -10.04 -13.74
C GLY A 192 -2.09 -10.76 -14.29
N VAL A 193 -2.21 -12.06 -14.01
CA VAL A 193 -3.45 -12.82 -14.21
C VAL A 193 -3.96 -13.35 -12.88
N ARG A 194 -5.29 -13.44 -12.75
CA ARG A 194 -5.98 -14.10 -11.63
C ARG A 194 -7.06 -15.03 -12.16
N GLY A 195 -7.18 -16.21 -11.55
CA GLY A 195 -8.31 -17.09 -11.75
C GLY A 195 -8.32 -18.28 -10.81
N PRO A 196 -9.40 -19.08 -10.81
CA PRO A 196 -9.55 -20.23 -9.92
C PRO A 196 -8.71 -21.44 -10.36
N ASP A 197 -8.38 -21.54 -11.66
CA ASP A 197 -7.58 -22.65 -12.20
C ASP A 197 -6.08 -22.35 -12.18
N ARG A 198 -5.37 -23.07 -11.30
CA ARG A 198 -3.91 -22.98 -11.17
C ARG A 198 -3.18 -23.33 -12.46
N ALA A 199 -3.68 -24.29 -13.24
CA ALA A 199 -3.01 -24.75 -14.45
C ALA A 199 -3.02 -23.67 -15.54
N SER A 200 -4.14 -22.96 -15.71
CA SER A 200 -4.24 -21.80 -16.60
C SER A 200 -3.30 -20.67 -16.17
N VAL A 201 -3.23 -20.36 -14.88
CA VAL A 201 -2.28 -19.35 -14.34
C VAL A 201 -0.84 -19.77 -14.58
N GLU A 202 -0.51 -21.06 -14.38
CA GLU A 202 0.82 -21.59 -14.71
C GLU A 202 1.12 -21.50 -16.21
N ARG A 203 0.13 -21.76 -17.07
CA ARG A 203 0.30 -21.67 -18.52
C ARG A 203 0.63 -20.25 -18.95
N PHE A 204 0.02 -19.23 -18.35
CA PHE A 204 0.39 -17.83 -18.57
C PHE A 204 1.88 -17.56 -18.29
N THR A 205 2.44 -18.11 -17.20
CA THR A 205 3.86 -17.93 -16.85
C THR A 205 4.79 -18.45 -17.96
N LYS A 206 4.34 -19.46 -18.71
CA LYS A 206 5.05 -20.07 -19.83
C LYS A 206 4.91 -19.28 -21.13
N GLU A 207 3.95 -18.35 -21.23
CA GLU A 207 3.71 -17.51 -22.41
C GLU A 207 4.36 -16.12 -22.31
N ILE A 208 4.46 -15.56 -21.10
CA ILE A 208 5.13 -14.26 -20.90
C ILE A 208 6.66 -14.37 -21.04
N ALA A 209 7.28 -15.40 -20.46
CA ALA A 209 8.74 -15.53 -20.46
C ALA A 209 9.36 -15.63 -21.89
N PRO A 210 8.77 -16.37 -22.85
CA PRO A 210 9.30 -16.42 -24.20
C PRO A 210 9.31 -15.10 -24.95
N LEU A 211 8.55 -14.07 -24.54
CA LEU A 211 8.58 -12.75 -25.18
C LEU A 211 9.98 -12.12 -25.17
N VAL A 212 10.88 -12.60 -24.31
CA VAL A 212 12.30 -12.19 -24.29
C VAL A 212 12.98 -12.38 -25.65
N LEU A 213 12.69 -13.49 -26.33
CA LEU A 213 13.30 -13.84 -27.61
C LEU A 213 12.29 -14.01 -28.74
N THR A 214 10.99 -13.90 -28.44
CA THR A 214 9.89 -14.10 -29.40
C THR A 214 8.88 -12.95 -29.36
N GLY A 215 9.29 -11.79 -28.85
CA GLY A 215 8.50 -10.56 -28.76
C GLY A 215 9.27 -9.35 -29.32
N PRO A 216 8.84 -8.13 -28.98
CA PRO A 216 9.54 -6.90 -29.37
C PRO A 216 11.01 -6.87 -28.87
N PRO A 217 11.91 -6.15 -29.56
CA PRO A 217 13.34 -6.20 -29.27
C PRO A 217 13.72 -5.38 -28.03
N ALA A 218 14.98 -5.54 -27.60
CA ALA A 218 15.60 -4.77 -26.49
C ALA A 218 14.92 -4.96 -25.12
N VAL A 219 14.50 -6.18 -24.86
CA VAL A 219 13.92 -6.59 -23.57
C VAL A 219 15.01 -6.97 -22.56
N THR A 220 14.84 -6.51 -21.32
CA THR A 220 15.71 -6.76 -20.17
C THR A 220 14.86 -6.98 -18.91
N GLY A 221 15.48 -7.05 -17.73
CA GLY A 221 14.77 -7.19 -16.45
C GLY A 221 14.11 -8.54 -16.22
N PHE A 222 14.45 -9.57 -17.02
CA PHE A 222 13.86 -10.91 -16.96
C PHE A 222 14.64 -11.89 -16.06
N ALA A 223 15.58 -11.41 -15.25
CA ALA A 223 16.49 -12.25 -14.44
C ALA A 223 15.77 -13.16 -13.42
N GLY A 224 14.53 -12.82 -13.05
CA GLY A 224 13.69 -13.64 -12.15
C GLY A 224 13.10 -14.91 -12.79
N GLY A 225 13.30 -15.13 -14.09
CA GLY A 225 12.76 -16.30 -14.80
C GLY A 225 11.24 -16.23 -14.98
N ARG A 226 10.57 -17.40 -14.91
CA ARG A 226 9.11 -17.46 -15.01
C ARG A 226 8.48 -16.96 -13.71
N PRO A 227 7.40 -16.17 -13.77
CA PRO A 227 6.72 -15.73 -12.57
C PRO A 227 6.15 -16.92 -11.79
N LYS A 228 6.19 -16.84 -10.46
CA LYS A 228 5.65 -17.88 -9.59
C LYS A 228 4.12 -17.81 -9.55
N VAL A 229 3.48 -18.97 -9.56
CA VAL A 229 2.05 -19.08 -9.27
C VAL A 229 1.85 -19.10 -7.76
N GLU A 230 1.02 -18.20 -7.26
CA GLU A 230 0.74 -18.00 -5.84
C GLU A 230 -0.75 -18.15 -5.56
N GLU A 231 -1.08 -18.71 -4.41
CA GLU A 231 -2.46 -18.67 -3.89
C GLU A 231 -2.79 -17.24 -3.44
N ILE A 232 -4.03 -16.84 -3.69
CA ILE A 232 -4.55 -15.56 -3.25
C ILE A 232 -5.30 -15.78 -1.95
N VAL A 233 -4.85 -15.11 -0.89
CA VAL A 233 -5.66 -14.90 0.31
C VAL A 233 -6.32 -13.53 0.17
N ALA A 234 -7.60 -13.52 -0.18
CA ALA A 234 -8.37 -12.29 -0.33
C ALA A 234 -8.81 -11.76 1.02
N TYR A 235 -8.89 -10.43 1.12
CA TYR A 235 -9.32 -9.69 2.29
C TYR A 235 -10.74 -9.17 2.11
N TRP A 236 -11.60 -9.38 3.10
CA TRP A 236 -12.95 -8.82 3.16
C TRP A 236 -13.16 -8.11 4.50
N PRO A 237 -13.17 -6.76 4.52
CA PRO A 237 -13.54 -6.01 5.72
C PRO A 237 -15.05 -6.12 5.96
N ALA A 238 -15.45 -6.49 7.17
CA ALA A 238 -16.87 -6.55 7.54
C ALA A 238 -17.12 -6.03 8.95
N LEU A 239 -18.39 -5.74 9.22
CA LEU A 239 -18.91 -5.52 10.56
C LEU A 239 -19.70 -6.75 10.99
N ILE A 240 -19.46 -7.23 12.21
CA ILE A 240 -20.23 -8.32 12.83
C ILE A 240 -20.88 -7.81 14.12
N PRO A 241 -22.14 -8.18 14.44
CA PRO A 241 -22.74 -7.81 15.71
C PRO A 241 -21.89 -8.31 16.89
N LYS A 242 -21.72 -7.47 17.92
CA LYS A 242 -20.97 -7.85 19.13
C LYS A 242 -21.57 -9.07 19.83
N THR A 243 -22.86 -9.32 19.67
CA THR A 243 -23.58 -10.48 20.22
C THR A 243 -23.14 -11.82 19.64
N GLU A 244 -22.49 -11.83 18.47
CA GLU A 244 -22.01 -13.06 17.82
C GLU A 244 -20.61 -13.49 18.30
N ILE A 245 -19.92 -12.66 19.09
CA ILE A 245 -18.53 -12.87 19.51
C ILE A 245 -18.41 -12.77 21.03
N GLU A 246 -17.97 -13.85 21.66
CA GLU A 246 -17.62 -13.88 23.09
C GLU A 246 -16.10 -13.72 23.25
N PRO A 247 -15.59 -12.56 23.72
CA PRO A 247 -14.16 -12.37 23.94
C PRO A 247 -13.69 -13.18 25.15
N ARG A 248 -12.53 -13.84 25.02
CA ARG A 248 -11.85 -14.55 26.12
C ARG A 248 -10.44 -14.02 26.27
N VAL A 249 -10.07 -13.71 27.51
CA VAL A 249 -8.71 -13.25 27.86
C VAL A 249 -8.07 -14.35 28.69
N GLU A 250 -6.93 -14.85 28.20
CA GLU A 250 -6.09 -15.80 28.92
C GLU A 250 -4.74 -15.12 29.17
N VAL A 251 -4.33 -15.05 30.43
CA VAL A 251 -3.01 -14.54 30.82
C VAL A 251 -2.13 -15.76 31.07
N THR A 252 -1.13 -15.94 30.23
CA THR A 252 -0.12 -17.00 30.38
C THR A 252 1.19 -16.37 30.85
N GLU A 253 1.80 -17.00 31.84
CA GLU A 253 3.17 -16.66 32.25
C GLU A 253 4.12 -17.34 31.24
N VAL A 254 4.97 -16.54 30.59
CA VAL A 254 5.93 -16.99 29.56
C VAL A 254 7.35 -16.96 30.13
#